data_AF-F9D7D1-F1
#
_entry.id   AF-F9D7D1-F1
#
_cell.length_a   1.000
_cell.length_b   1.000
_cell.length_c   1.000
_cell.angle_alpha   90.00
_cell.angle_beta   90.00
_cell.angle_gamma   90.00
#
_symmetry.space_group_name_H-M   'P 1'
#
loop_
_entity.id
_entity.type
_entity.pdbx_description
1 polymer ?
#
loop_
_entity_poly.entity_id
_entity_poly.type
_entity_poly.pdbx_seq_one_letter_code
_entity_poly.pdbx_strand_id
1 'polypeptide(L)'
;MDEYELAELKGREIVEELLVQTGITLINYTTERRAKNDGFFINKNRELIGFEVKNRSAEINKYYNTFYLEKTKYDYMDLLNKGITQDNIYINIFDDVVYIFSFN
;
A
#
# COMPACT_ATOMS: atom_id res chain seq x y z
N MET A 1 -20.77 -2.31 -5.16
CA MET A 1 -19.32 -2.29 -4.97
C MET A 1 -18.72 -2.85 -6.22
N ASP A 2 -17.89 -2.08 -6.92
CA ASP A 2 -17.27 -2.54 -8.16
C ASP A 2 -16.10 -3.51 -7.88
N GLU A 3 -15.56 -4.14 -8.93
CA GLU A 3 -14.47 -5.11 -8.81
C GLU A 3 -13.19 -4.50 -8.23
N TYR A 4 -12.98 -3.19 -8.44
CA TYR A 4 -11.84 -2.45 -7.90
C TYR A 4 -12.01 -2.22 -6.39
N GLU A 5 -13.18 -1.78 -5.95
CA GLU A 5 -13.51 -1.59 -4.53
C GLU A 5 -13.44 -2.92 -3.76
N LEU A 6 -13.86 -4.03 -4.37
CA LEU A 6 -13.72 -5.37 -3.81
C LEU A 6 -12.25 -5.81 -3.65
N ALA A 7 -11.42 -5.56 -4.67
CA ALA A 7 -10.00 -5.90 -4.62
C ALA A 7 -9.26 -5.06 -3.57
N GLU A 8 -9.61 -3.77 -3.46
CA GLU A 8 -9.08 -2.85 -2.46
C GLU A 8 -9.45 -3.31 -1.04
N LEU A 9 -10.73 -3.65 -0.80
CA LEU A 9 -11.19 -4.15 0.50
C LEU A 9 -10.44 -5.43 0.91
N LYS A 10 -10.35 -6.41 0.01
CA LYS A 10 -9.57 -7.65 0.26
C LYS A 10 -8.10 -7.37 0.55
N GLY A 11 -7.52 -6.40 -0.15
CA GLY A 11 -6.14 -5.99 0.10
C GLY A 11 -5.96 -5.44 1.51
N ARG A 12 -6.89 -4.59 1.97
CA ARG A 12 -6.88 -4.02 3.32
C ARG A 12 -6.98 -5.12 4.39
N GLU A 13 -7.87 -6.09 4.21
CA GLU A 13 -8.02 -7.24 5.13
C GLU A 13 -6.71 -8.04 5.28
N ILE A 14 -6.04 -8.37 4.17
CA ILE A 14 -4.75 -9.09 4.20
C ILE A 14 -3.67 -8.28 4.92
N VAL A 15 -3.61 -6.97 4.66
CA VAL A 15 -2.65 -6.08 5.32
C VAL A 15 -2.94 -5.97 6.80
N GLU A 16 -4.20 -5.89 7.20
CA GLU A 16 -4.62 -5.86 8.60
C GLU A 16 -4.13 -7.09 9.36
N GLU A 17 -4.40 -8.28 8.83
CA GLU A 17 -3.96 -9.54 9.43
C GLU A 17 -2.44 -9.59 9.60
N LEU A 18 -1.69 -9.17 8.57
CA LEU A 18 -0.23 -9.14 8.61
C LEU A 18 0.29 -8.15 9.65
N LEU A 19 -0.27 -6.94 9.71
CA LEU A 19 0.13 -5.92 10.68
C LEU A 19 -0.20 -6.36 12.12
N VAL A 20 -1.38 -6.94 12.34
CA VAL A 20 -1.79 -7.48 13.65
C VAL A 20 -0.86 -8.60 14.12
N GLN A 21 -0.45 -9.50 13.22
CA GLN A 21 0.54 -10.55 13.53
C GLN A 21 1.90 -9.98 13.99
N THR A 22 2.26 -8.78 13.55
CA THR A 22 3.47 -8.08 14.00
C THR A 22 3.29 -7.25 15.27
N GLY A 23 2.09 -7.26 15.85
CA GLY A 23 1.74 -6.52 17.07
C GLY A 23 1.21 -5.10 16.84
N ILE A 24 0.89 -4.73 15.60
CA ILE A 24 0.27 -3.44 15.27
C ILE A 24 -1.25 -3.61 15.36
N THR A 25 -1.87 -3.02 16.37
CA THR A 25 -3.32 -3.17 16.62
C THR A 25 -4.13 -1.91 16.34
N LEU A 26 -3.48 -0.80 16.00
CA LEU A 26 -4.14 0.46 15.69
C LEU A 26 -3.84 0.86 14.24
N ILE A 27 -4.81 0.56 13.38
CA ILE A 27 -4.77 0.84 11.95
C ILE A 27 -5.94 1.78 11.62
N ASN A 28 -5.65 2.91 10.99
CA ASN A 28 -6.64 3.91 10.60
C ASN A 28 -6.72 3.98 9.08
N TYR A 29 -7.80 3.47 8.52
CA TYR A 29 -8.05 3.52 7.08
C TYR A 29 -8.56 4.88 6.63
N THR A 30 -8.14 5.31 5.44
CA THR A 30 -8.74 6.47 4.78
C THR A 30 -10.08 6.09 4.16
N THR A 31 -11.00 7.06 4.15
CA THR A 31 -12.35 6.91 3.58
C THR A 31 -12.50 7.65 2.25
N GLU A 32 -11.54 8.49 1.89
CA GLU A 32 -11.56 9.25 0.65
C GLU A 32 -11.09 8.40 -0.52
N ARG A 33 -11.92 8.31 -1.58
CA ARG A 33 -11.62 7.55 -2.80
C ARG A 33 -10.32 7.97 -3.53
N ARG A 34 -9.83 9.18 -3.27
CA ARG A 34 -8.60 9.74 -3.87
C ARG A 34 -7.54 10.06 -2.82
N ALA A 35 -7.63 9.45 -1.64
CA ALA A 35 -6.57 9.55 -0.66
C ALA A 35 -5.25 9.08 -1.27
N LYS A 36 -4.15 9.72 -0.86
CA LYS A 36 -2.80 9.31 -1.27
C LYS A 36 -2.42 7.93 -0.72
N ASN A 37 -2.94 7.60 0.46
CA ASN A 37 -2.71 6.37 1.20
C ASN A 37 -4.06 5.73 1.51
N ASP A 38 -4.11 4.41 1.47
CA ASP A 38 -5.25 3.61 1.90
C ASP A 38 -5.42 3.57 3.43
N GLY A 39 -4.33 3.77 4.18
CA GLY A 39 -4.39 3.86 5.63
C GLY A 39 -3.08 4.27 6.30
N PHE A 40 -3.12 4.27 7.63
CA PHE A 40 -2.00 4.63 8.50
C PHE A 40 -1.92 3.72 9.72
N PHE A 41 -0.72 3.50 10.24
CA PHE A 41 -0.50 2.85 11.55
C PHE A 41 0.69 3.47 12.27
N ILE A 42 0.83 3.17 13.57
CA ILE A 42 1.99 3.57 14.37
C ILE A 42 2.89 2.36 14.56
N ASN A 43 4.16 2.47 14.16
CA ASN A 43 5.11 1.38 14.32
C ASN A 43 5.66 1.28 15.76
N LYS A 44 6.49 0.27 16.03
CA LYS A 44 7.12 0.06 17.34
C LYS A 44 8.00 1.22 17.83
N ASN A 45 8.50 2.06 16.91
CA ASN A 45 9.32 3.24 17.20
C ASN A 45 8.46 4.49 17.45
N ARG A 46 7.12 4.37 17.41
CA ARG A 46 6.15 5.48 17.50
C ARG A 46 6.16 6.43 16.31
N GLU A 47 6.59 5.94 15.15
CA GLU A 47 6.53 6.69 13.89
C GLU A 47 5.18 6.43 13.22
N LEU A 48 4.58 7.47 12.66
CA LEU A 48 3.35 7.37 11.87
C LEU A 48 3.73 6.91 10.46
N ILE A 49 3.26 5.73 10.08
CA ILE A 49 3.53 5.13 8.77
C ILE A 49 2.26 5.17 7.95
N GLY A 50 2.33 5.79 6.77
CA GLY A 50 1.28 5.69 5.76
C GLY A 50 1.48 4.45 4.90
N PHE A 51 0.39 3.84 4.43
CA PHE A 51 0.49 2.72 3.51
C PHE A 51 -0.52 2.80 2.36
N GLU A 52 -0.09 2.30 1.21
CA GLU A 52 -0.90 2.15 0.00
C GLU A 52 -0.92 0.66 -0.37
N VAL A 53 -2.12 0.10 -0.57
CA VAL A 53 -2.34 -1.31 -0.87
C VAL A 53 -2.75 -1.48 -2.32
N LYS A 54 -2.12 -2.43 -3.00
CA LYS A 54 -2.48 -2.83 -4.36
C LYS A 54 -2.60 -4.34 -4.41
N ASN A 55 -3.85 -4.82 -4.41
CA ASN A 55 -4.17 -6.22 -4.62
C ASN A 55 -4.37 -6.47 -6.12
N ARG A 56 -3.45 -7.21 -6.74
CA ARG A 56 -3.41 -7.43 -8.20
C ARG A 56 -3.42 -8.92 -8.50
N SER A 57 -4.13 -9.31 -9.56
CA SER A 57 -4.02 -10.67 -10.10
C SER A 57 -2.65 -10.86 -10.78
N ALA A 58 -2.08 -12.05 -10.67
CA ALA A 58 -0.84 -12.39 -11.38
C ALA A 58 -0.96 -12.28 -12.91
N GLU A 59 -2.17 -12.38 -13.48
CA GLU A 59 -2.40 -12.21 -14.90
C GLU A 59 -2.07 -10.80 -15.39
N ILE A 60 -2.43 -9.75 -14.62
CA ILE A 60 -2.06 -8.37 -14.96
C ILE A 60 -0.53 -8.20 -14.98
N ASN A 61 0.18 -8.89 -14.08
CA ASN A 61 1.64 -8.83 -14.00
C ASN A 61 2.35 -9.52 -15.20
N LYS A 62 1.65 -10.39 -15.96
CA LYS A 62 2.19 -10.99 -17.19
C LYS A 62 2.32 -9.97 -18.32
N TYR A 63 1.40 -9.00 -18.39
CA TYR A 63 1.35 -8.02 -19.47
C TYR A 63 2.09 -6.72 -19.12
N TYR A 64 2.20 -6.42 -17.83
CA TYR A 64 2.89 -5.24 -17.33
C TYR A 64 3.75 -5.65 -16.15
N ASN A 65 5.04 -5.30 -16.16
CA ASN A 65 5.86 -5.39 -14.95
C ASN A 65 5.33 -4.33 -13.96
N THR A 66 4.36 -4.74 -13.17
CA THR A 66 3.62 -3.87 -12.24
C THR A 66 4.55 -3.25 -11.21
N PHE A 67 5.59 -3.97 -10.80
CA PHE A 67 6.64 -3.43 -9.93
C PHE A 67 7.35 -2.23 -10.56
N TYR A 68 7.71 -2.32 -11.85
CA TYR A 68 8.31 -1.22 -12.58
C TYR A 68 7.36 0.00 -12.72
N LEU A 69 6.07 -0.25 -12.96
CA LEU A 69 5.06 0.81 -13.05
C LEU A 69 4.86 1.53 -11.71
N GLU A 70 4.77 0.81 -10.60
CA GLU A 70 4.57 1.41 -9.27
C GLU A 70 5.82 2.18 -8.82
N LYS A 71 7.03 1.67 -9.10
CA LYS A 71 8.26 2.44 -8.88
C LYS A 71 8.28 3.73 -9.70
N THR A 72 7.93 3.66 -10.98
CA THR A 72 7.89 4.84 -11.86
C THR A 72 6.87 5.87 -11.36
N LYS A 73 5.68 5.42 -10.93
CA LYS A 73 4.66 6.27 -10.31
C LYS A 73 5.19 6.92 -9.04
N TYR A 74 5.88 6.16 -8.18
CA TYR A 74 6.44 6.69 -6.95
C TYR A 74 7.54 7.73 -7.22
N ASP A 75 8.52 7.40 -8.05
CA ASP A 75 9.60 8.29 -8.44
C ASP A 75 9.03 9.60 -9.03
N TYR A 76 7.96 9.50 -9.83
CA TYR A 76 7.25 10.67 -10.36
C TYR A 76 6.50 11.47 -9.28
N MET A 77 5.84 10.80 -8.33
CA MET A 77 5.14 11.44 -7.22
C MET A 77 6.11 12.13 -6.25
N ASP A 78 7.32 11.59 -6.06
CA ASP A 78 8.37 12.20 -5.24
C ASP A 78 8.91 13.48 -5.89
N LEU A 79 9.11 13.46 -7.23
CA LEU A 79 9.44 14.66 -8.01
C LEU A 79 8.39 15.77 -7.86
N LEU A 80 7.10 15.40 -7.84
CA LEU A 80 5.99 16.34 -7.68
C LEU A 80 5.80 16.84 -6.24
N ASN A 81 6.11 16.02 -5.23
CA ASN A 81 5.77 16.29 -3.83
C ASN A 81 6.99 16.43 -2.90
N LYS A 82 8.08 17.03 -3.41
CA LYS A 82 9.33 17.30 -2.65
C LYS A 82 9.05 17.63 -1.18
N GLY A 83 9.25 16.65 -0.29
CA GLY A 83 9.20 16.83 1.18
C GLY A 83 7.97 16.33 1.94
N ILE A 84 6.98 15.65 1.33
CA ILE A 84 5.76 15.15 2.05
C ILE A 84 5.58 13.62 1.92
N THR A 85 6.64 12.90 1.59
CA THR A 85 6.66 11.43 1.44
C THR A 85 7.35 10.70 2.59
N GLN A 86 7.70 11.41 3.68
CA GLN A 86 8.29 10.77 4.87
C GLN A 86 7.41 9.61 5.35
N ASP A 87 8.01 8.42 5.34
CA ASP A 87 7.53 7.15 5.86
C ASP A 87 6.22 6.59 5.28
N ASN A 88 6.12 6.54 3.95
CA ASN A 88 5.08 5.75 3.29
C ASN A 88 5.63 4.41 2.79
N ILE A 89 4.91 3.32 3.08
CA ILE A 89 5.20 1.99 2.54
C ILE A 89 4.18 1.59 1.48
N TYR A 90 4.64 0.90 0.45
CA TYR A 90 3.80 0.33 -0.59
C TYR A 90 3.68 -1.16 -0.39
N ILE A 91 2.45 -1.65 -0.35
CA ILE A 91 2.15 -3.05 -0.14
C ILE A 91 1.48 -3.59 -1.40
N ASN A 92 2.22 -4.41 -2.14
CA ASN A 92 1.68 -5.12 -3.31
C ASN A 92 1.39 -6.57 -2.93
N ILE A 93 0.18 -7.01 -3.24
CA ILE A 93 -0.26 -8.38 -3.03
C ILE A 93 -0.45 -9.01 -4.41
N PHE A 94 0.30 -10.07 -4.67
CA PHE A 94 0.16 -10.91 -5.87
C PHE A 94 -0.16 -12.32 -5.42
N ASP A 95 -1.41 -12.73 -5.66
CA ASP A 95 -1.94 -14.00 -5.17
C ASP A 95 -1.67 -14.13 -3.66
N ASP A 96 -0.84 -15.09 -3.24
CA ASP A 96 -0.53 -15.36 -1.83
C ASP A 96 0.76 -14.69 -1.32
N VAL A 97 1.39 -13.82 -2.13
CA VAL A 97 2.68 -13.20 -1.80
C VAL A 97 2.53 -11.70 -1.57
N VAL A 98 2.99 -11.24 -0.40
CA VAL A 98 3.00 -9.82 -0.02
C VAL A 98 4.40 -9.24 -0.20
N TYR A 99 4.50 -8.18 -0.99
CA TYR A 99 5.72 -7.40 -1.18
C TYR A 99 5.57 -6.03 -0.52
N ILE A 100 6.48 -5.71 0.38
CA ILE A 100 6.51 -4.42 1.09
C ILE A 100 7.70 -3.62 0.60
N PHE A 101 7.44 -2.44 0.05
CA PHE A 101 8.46 -1.51 -0.41
C PHE A 101 8.44 -0.26 0.44
N SER A 102 9.62 0.19 0.84
CA SER A 102 9.85 1.52 1.38
C SER A 102 10.82 2.21 0.44
N PHE A 103 10.52 3.46 0.12
CA PHE A 103 11.39 4.29 -0.70
C PHE A 103 11.92 5.40 0.22
N ASN A 104 13.25 5.47 0.34
CA ASN A 104 13.97 6.47 1.12
C ASN A 104 14.39 7.65 0.25
#